data_AF-A0A1T5M2E2-F1
#
_entry.id   AF-A0A1T5M2E2-F1
#
_cell.length_a   1.000
_cell.length_b   1.000
_cell.length_c   1.000
_cell.angle_alpha   90.00
_cell.angle_beta   90.00
_cell.angle_gamma   90.00
#
_symmetry.space_group_name_H-M   'P 1'
#
loop_
_entity.id
_entity.type
_entity.pdbx_description
1 polymer ?
#
loop_
_entity_poly.entity_id
_entity_poly.type
_entity_poly.pdbx_seq_one_letter_code
_entity_poly.pdbx_strand_id
1 'polypeptide(L)'
;MKLVKKMLTGTVLVSMVFATACSDEDEETGTAGFETSSVSVSEDAGVQEIKILLPEALSASTSLYFDLETEAALNGDYKIVTPSPLTIDKGAEYATIKIEIIDEKIIEETETITLTLKAIGNNVAISDDETKNTFILEIEDNDVAPTDDLQIDLTWQMDDEDVDDYNLDFFIAYNVVIEDDMVEEYEIYDISENTSGFESLTIPSDAPDQEYYLVVAYVSGSKAVDYALHLNGAGFEEQVVDGEFATSDVGLAMFYGPLNKDGDTFGRYAIGHYRLK
;
A
#
# COMPACT_ATOMS: atom_id res chain seq x y z
N MET A 1 -63.09 -85.32 -15.71
CA MET A 1 -62.25 -84.94 -14.55
C MET A 1 -61.29 -83.84 -15.00
N LYS A 2 -61.11 -82.83 -14.13
CA LYS A 2 -60.37 -81.54 -14.29
C LYS A 2 -61.20 -80.40 -14.91
N LEU A 3 -61.18 -79.17 -14.39
CA LEU A 3 -61.07 -78.61 -13.04
C LEU A 3 -61.58 -77.16 -13.22
N VAL A 4 -62.40 -76.66 -12.31
CA VAL A 4 -62.97 -75.31 -12.32
C VAL A 4 -61.89 -74.26 -12.04
N LYS A 5 -61.94 -73.07 -12.66
CA LYS A 5 -61.42 -71.86 -12.01
C LYS A 5 -62.21 -70.60 -12.42
N LYS A 6 -62.96 -70.07 -11.45
CA LYS A 6 -63.70 -68.82 -11.49
C LYS A 6 -62.68 -67.68 -11.35
N MET A 7 -62.54 -66.81 -12.35
CA MET A 7 -61.72 -65.59 -12.23
C MET A 7 -62.55 -64.51 -11.56
N LEU A 8 -62.03 -63.99 -10.44
CA LEU A 8 -62.54 -62.85 -9.70
C LEU A 8 -61.77 -61.62 -10.20
N THR A 9 -62.46 -60.67 -10.83
CA THR A 9 -61.88 -59.38 -11.24
C THR A 9 -61.79 -58.46 -10.04
N GLY A 10 -60.58 -58.29 -9.50
CA GLY A 10 -60.27 -57.25 -8.50
C GLY A 10 -59.59 -56.07 -9.19
N THR A 11 -60.23 -54.89 -9.12
CA THR A 11 -59.65 -53.62 -9.56
C THR A 11 -58.55 -53.21 -8.59
N VAL A 12 -57.32 -53.03 -9.07
CA VAL A 12 -56.22 -52.46 -8.28
C VAL A 12 -56.26 -50.94 -8.46
N LEU A 13 -56.55 -50.21 -7.39
CA LEU A 13 -56.25 -48.78 -7.32
C LEU A 13 -54.75 -48.63 -7.06
N VAL A 14 -54.01 -48.09 -8.04
CA VAL A 14 -52.65 -47.59 -7.82
C VAL A 14 -52.79 -46.17 -7.30
N SER A 15 -52.64 -45.99 -5.99
CA SER A 15 -52.45 -44.67 -5.41
C SER A 15 -51.03 -44.23 -5.71
N MET A 16 -50.89 -43.29 -6.66
CA MET A 16 -49.61 -42.69 -6.99
C MET A 16 -49.30 -41.65 -5.91
N VAL A 17 -48.49 -42.05 -4.93
CA VAL A 17 -47.93 -41.13 -3.94
C VAL A 17 -46.83 -40.34 -4.65
N PHE A 18 -47.09 -39.07 -4.95
CA PHE A 18 -46.02 -38.12 -5.23
C PHE A 18 -45.34 -37.81 -3.89
N ALA A 19 -44.21 -38.45 -3.63
CA ALA A 19 -43.26 -37.92 -2.68
C ALA A 19 -42.63 -36.68 -3.33
N THR A 20 -43.10 -35.50 -2.97
CA THR A 20 -42.29 -34.29 -3.11
C THR A 20 -41.13 -34.48 -2.13
N ALA A 21 -39.97 -34.87 -2.64
CA ALA A 21 -38.74 -34.62 -1.92
C ALA A 21 -38.62 -33.09 -1.82
N CYS A 22 -38.76 -32.55 -0.62
CA CYS A 22 -38.18 -31.26 -0.31
C CYS A 22 -36.68 -31.54 -0.36
N SER A 23 -36.02 -31.17 -1.46
CA SER A 23 -34.59 -30.88 -1.37
C SER A 23 -34.54 -29.61 -0.53
N ASP A 24 -34.45 -29.79 0.80
CA ASP A 24 -33.73 -28.80 1.59
C ASP A 24 -32.33 -28.82 0.98
N GLU A 25 -32.11 -27.97 -0.02
CA GLU A 25 -30.77 -27.56 -0.40
C GLU A 25 -30.31 -26.76 0.82
N ASP A 26 -29.88 -27.46 1.88
CA ASP A 26 -29.11 -26.85 2.95
C ASP A 26 -27.93 -26.20 2.22
N GLU A 27 -27.98 -24.88 2.04
CA GLU A 27 -26.89 -24.15 1.42
C GLU A 27 -25.64 -24.48 2.24
N GLU A 28 -24.66 -25.10 1.59
CA GLU A 28 -23.41 -25.49 2.22
C GLU A 28 -22.72 -24.21 2.71
N THR A 29 -22.70 -24.00 4.03
CA THR A 29 -22.07 -22.83 4.65
C THR A 29 -20.66 -23.21 5.09
N GLY A 30 -19.65 -22.60 4.48
CA GLY A 30 -18.26 -22.77 4.89
C GLY A 30 -17.82 -21.76 5.95
N THR A 31 -16.68 -22.00 6.58
CA THR A 31 -16.03 -21.05 7.49
C THR A 31 -14.66 -20.67 6.97
N ALA A 32 -14.39 -19.38 6.80
CA ALA A 32 -13.13 -18.87 6.28
C ALA A 32 -12.33 -18.08 7.34
N GLY A 33 -11.00 -18.09 7.23
CA GLY A 33 -10.11 -17.31 8.08
C GLY A 33 -8.67 -17.33 7.57
N PHE A 34 -7.85 -16.38 8.02
CA PHE A 34 -6.42 -16.38 7.72
C PHE A 34 -5.73 -17.66 8.26
N GLU A 35 -4.71 -18.15 7.53
CA GLU A 35 -3.89 -19.29 7.97
C GLU A 35 -3.00 -18.93 9.17
N THR A 36 -2.49 -17.71 9.17
CA THR A 36 -1.64 -17.10 10.20
C THR A 36 -2.22 -15.76 10.61
N SER A 37 -1.82 -15.20 11.75
CA SER A 37 -2.30 -13.89 12.21
C SER A 37 -1.34 -12.75 11.90
N SER A 38 -0.06 -13.02 11.60
CA SER A 38 0.91 -12.00 11.25
C SER A 38 2.14 -12.55 10.53
N VAL A 39 2.89 -11.65 9.91
CA VAL A 39 4.26 -11.87 9.41
C VAL A 39 5.02 -10.55 9.45
N SER A 40 6.32 -10.61 9.70
CA SER A 40 7.25 -9.52 9.43
C SER A 40 8.16 -9.91 8.26
N VAL A 41 8.39 -8.97 7.35
CA VAL A 41 9.23 -9.15 6.16
C VAL A 41 10.09 -7.92 5.96
N SER A 42 11.26 -8.10 5.34
CA SER A 42 12.06 -6.97 4.88
C SER A 42 11.39 -6.32 3.67
N GLU A 43 11.60 -5.03 3.50
CA GLU A 43 11.11 -4.26 2.35
C GLU A 43 11.55 -4.86 0.99
N ASP A 44 12.72 -5.52 0.93
CA ASP A 44 13.21 -6.24 -0.27
C ASP A 44 12.51 -7.59 -0.56
N ALA A 45 11.50 -7.97 0.22
CA ALA A 45 10.85 -9.27 0.12
C ALA A 45 10.05 -9.47 -1.18
N GLY A 46 9.75 -8.40 -1.91
CA GLY A 46 9.02 -8.42 -3.18
C GLY A 46 7.54 -8.68 -2.95
N VAL A 47 7.04 -9.92 -3.14
CA VAL A 47 5.60 -10.20 -3.02
C VAL A 47 5.30 -11.06 -1.80
N GLN A 48 4.51 -10.51 -0.88
CA GLN A 48 3.95 -11.23 0.26
C GLN A 48 2.62 -11.90 -0.12
N GLU A 49 2.57 -13.22 0.06
CA GLU A 49 1.37 -14.04 -0.14
C GLU A 49 0.69 -14.35 1.21
N ILE A 50 -0.55 -13.91 1.36
CA ILE A 50 -1.35 -14.07 2.59
C ILE A 50 -2.49 -15.04 2.29
N LYS A 51 -2.51 -16.18 2.97
CA LYS A 51 -3.46 -17.26 2.65
C LYS A 51 -4.72 -17.20 3.52
N ILE A 52 -5.88 -17.25 2.86
CA ILE A 52 -7.18 -17.46 3.49
C ILE A 52 -7.58 -18.92 3.31
N LEU A 53 -7.88 -19.61 4.40
CA LEU A 53 -8.34 -20.98 4.39
C LEU A 53 -9.87 -21.04 4.42
N LEU A 54 -10.41 -22.00 3.67
CA LEU A 54 -11.77 -22.50 3.70
C LEU A 54 -11.65 -24.04 3.88
N PRO A 55 -11.55 -24.53 5.13
CA PRO A 55 -11.14 -25.92 5.40
C PRO A 55 -12.04 -27.00 4.79
N GLU A 56 -13.27 -26.64 4.43
CA GLU A 56 -14.20 -27.50 3.69
C GLU A 56 -14.54 -26.83 2.35
N ALA A 57 -14.06 -27.44 1.26
CA ALA A 57 -14.27 -26.92 -0.09
C ALA A 57 -15.76 -26.92 -0.45
N LEU A 58 -16.29 -25.76 -0.81
CA LEU A 58 -17.71 -25.62 -1.16
C LEU A 58 -18.00 -25.98 -2.62
N SER A 59 -19.22 -26.44 -2.84
CA SER A 59 -19.76 -26.76 -4.17
C SER A 59 -20.12 -25.52 -5.02
N ALA A 60 -19.98 -24.32 -4.47
CA ALA A 60 -20.09 -23.02 -5.14
C ALA A 60 -18.86 -22.14 -4.83
N SER A 61 -18.60 -21.12 -5.64
CA SER A 61 -17.56 -20.13 -5.34
C SER A 61 -17.96 -19.26 -4.15
N THR A 62 -16.96 -18.87 -3.36
CA THR A 62 -17.13 -18.03 -2.17
C THR A 62 -16.47 -16.68 -2.39
N SER A 63 -17.14 -15.60 -2.02
CA SER A 63 -16.56 -14.25 -2.04
C SER A 63 -16.45 -13.71 -0.62
N LEU A 64 -15.34 -13.06 -0.32
CA LEU A 64 -15.04 -12.43 0.96
C LEU A 64 -14.58 -11.00 0.70
N TYR A 65 -14.99 -10.05 1.53
CA TYR A 65 -14.30 -8.77 1.60
C TYR A 65 -13.13 -8.91 2.55
N PHE A 66 -12.09 -8.14 2.28
CA PHE A 66 -11.17 -7.70 3.30
C PHE A 66 -11.12 -6.17 3.28
N ASP A 67 -11.08 -5.55 4.45
CA ASP A 67 -10.66 -4.15 4.59
C ASP A 67 -9.17 -4.12 4.91
N LEU A 68 -8.56 -2.98 4.60
CA LEU A 68 -7.17 -2.69 4.85
C LEU A 68 -7.12 -1.40 5.67
N GLU A 69 -6.38 -1.43 6.77
CA GLU A 69 -5.95 -0.28 7.57
C GLU A 69 -4.42 -0.33 7.59
N THR A 70 -3.74 0.80 7.40
CA THR A 70 -2.28 0.81 7.17
C THR A 70 -1.63 2.06 7.75
N GLU A 71 -0.36 1.93 8.12
CA GLU A 71 0.55 3.05 8.35
C GLU A 71 1.40 3.34 7.11
N ALA A 72 1.64 2.31 6.29
CA ALA A 72 2.31 2.38 4.99
C ALA A 72 1.45 3.11 3.94
N ALA A 73 2.12 3.83 3.05
CA ALA A 73 1.61 4.55 1.90
C ALA A 73 1.41 3.64 0.67
N LEU A 74 0.20 3.70 0.10
CA LEU A 74 -0.13 2.97 -1.12
C LEU A 74 0.64 3.56 -2.32
N ASN A 75 1.30 2.69 -3.08
CA ASN A 75 2.24 3.00 -4.17
C ASN A 75 3.54 3.71 -3.76
N GLY A 76 3.72 4.04 -2.47
CA GLY A 76 5.01 4.37 -1.86
C GLY A 76 5.71 3.08 -1.43
N ASP A 77 5.08 2.34 -0.50
CA ASP A 77 5.75 1.22 0.19
C ASP A 77 5.12 -0.13 -0.19
N TYR A 78 3.89 -0.11 -0.70
CA TYR A 78 3.21 -1.33 -1.16
C TYR A 78 2.22 -1.12 -2.30
N LYS A 79 1.88 -2.21 -3.01
CA LYS A 79 0.78 -2.29 -3.98
C LYS A 79 -0.13 -3.48 -3.69
N ILE A 80 -1.44 -3.25 -3.75
CA ILE A 80 -2.45 -4.31 -3.62
C ILE A 80 -2.60 -5.02 -4.97
N VAL A 81 -2.06 -6.24 -5.08
CA VAL A 81 -2.14 -7.04 -6.32
C VAL A 81 -3.48 -7.80 -6.40
N THR A 82 -3.95 -8.34 -5.26
CA THR A 82 -5.24 -9.03 -5.20
C THR A 82 -6.29 -8.06 -4.63
N PRO A 83 -7.26 -7.57 -5.43
CA PRO A 83 -8.26 -6.63 -4.93
C PRO A 83 -9.34 -7.32 -4.07
N SER A 84 -10.00 -6.51 -3.23
CA SER A 84 -11.23 -6.88 -2.51
C SER A 84 -12.45 -6.65 -3.44
N PRO A 85 -13.40 -7.60 -3.59
CA PRO A 85 -13.52 -8.86 -2.86
C PRO A 85 -12.60 -9.99 -3.38
N LEU A 86 -12.08 -10.78 -2.44
CA LEU A 86 -11.37 -12.03 -2.72
C LEU A 86 -12.36 -13.14 -3.10
N THR A 87 -12.04 -13.93 -4.12
CA THR A 87 -12.83 -15.11 -4.51
C THR A 87 -12.06 -16.39 -4.22
N ILE A 88 -12.69 -17.31 -3.50
CA ILE A 88 -12.28 -18.71 -3.38
C ILE A 88 -13.11 -19.50 -4.38
N ASP A 89 -12.44 -20.08 -5.39
CA ASP A 89 -13.12 -20.82 -6.45
C ASP A 89 -13.85 -22.05 -5.91
N LYS A 90 -14.90 -22.47 -6.62
CA LYS A 90 -15.63 -23.72 -6.32
C LYS A 90 -14.64 -24.89 -6.20
N GLY A 91 -14.76 -25.66 -5.12
CA GLY A 91 -13.92 -26.83 -4.87
C GLY A 91 -12.48 -26.49 -4.42
N ALA A 92 -12.14 -25.21 -4.26
CA ALA A 92 -10.89 -24.80 -3.64
C ALA A 92 -11.05 -24.66 -2.12
N GLU A 93 -9.97 -24.90 -1.40
CA GLU A 93 -9.91 -24.80 0.07
C GLU A 93 -9.18 -23.53 0.53
N TYR A 94 -8.71 -22.70 -0.39
CA TYR A 94 -8.02 -21.46 -0.07
C TYR A 94 -8.01 -20.49 -1.24
N ALA A 95 -7.74 -19.22 -0.93
CA ALA A 95 -7.26 -18.23 -1.88
C ALA A 95 -6.17 -17.38 -1.22
N THR A 96 -5.47 -16.59 -2.01
CA THR A 96 -4.32 -15.81 -1.56
C THR A 96 -4.53 -14.33 -1.87
N ILE A 97 -4.37 -13.48 -0.85
CA ILE A 97 -4.18 -12.04 -1.03
C ILE A 97 -2.70 -11.82 -1.31
N LYS A 98 -2.39 -11.05 -2.34
CA LYS A 98 -1.02 -10.70 -2.73
C LYS A 98 -0.82 -9.21 -2.50
N ILE A 99 0.21 -8.87 -1.73
CA ILE A 99 0.70 -7.51 -1.53
C ILE A 99 2.12 -7.49 -2.10
N GLU A 100 2.37 -6.61 -3.05
CA GLU A 100 3.73 -6.27 -3.51
C GLU A 100 4.28 -5.22 -2.57
N ILE A 101 5.50 -5.42 -2.09
CA ILE A 101 6.26 -4.50 -1.25
C ILE A 101 7.24 -3.81 -2.19
N ILE A 102 7.30 -2.50 -2.08
CA ILE A 102 8.16 -1.65 -2.90
C ILE A 102 9.44 -1.48 -2.12
N ASP A 103 10.56 -1.92 -2.71
CA ASP A 103 11.91 -1.72 -2.18
C ASP A 103 12.46 -0.45 -2.80
N GLU A 104 12.66 0.58 -1.98
CA GLU A 104 13.17 1.85 -2.45
C GLU A 104 14.51 2.23 -1.81
N LYS A 105 14.79 3.51 -1.61
CA LYS A 105 16.03 3.98 -0.95
C LYS A 105 15.77 4.81 0.29
N ILE A 106 14.50 5.15 0.54
CA ILE A 106 14.09 6.03 1.62
C ILE A 106 14.22 5.29 2.94
N ILE A 107 14.68 6.00 3.96
CA ILE A 107 14.90 5.42 5.29
C ILE A 107 13.67 5.67 6.13
N GLU A 108 13.08 4.60 6.65
CA GLU A 108 11.78 4.63 7.27
C GLU A 108 11.74 3.79 8.56
N GLU A 109 10.72 4.02 9.37
CA GLU A 109 10.43 3.14 10.49
C GLU A 109 9.67 1.90 10.00
N THR A 110 9.60 0.85 10.81
CA THR A 110 8.76 -0.31 10.48
C THR A 110 7.29 0.09 10.38
N GLU A 111 6.67 -0.21 9.24
CA GLU A 111 5.28 0.12 8.96
C GLU A 111 4.38 -1.11 9.02
N THR A 112 3.07 -0.89 9.23
CA THR A 112 2.11 -1.99 9.39
C THR A 112 0.93 -1.91 8.43
N ILE A 113 0.55 -3.06 7.88
CA ILE A 113 -0.70 -3.26 7.12
C ILE A 113 -1.57 -4.28 7.86
N THR A 114 -2.77 -3.87 8.28
CA THR A 114 -3.76 -4.73 8.93
C THR A 114 -4.91 -5.05 7.98
N LEU A 115 -5.09 -6.33 7.68
CA LEU A 115 -6.21 -6.85 6.90
C LEU A 115 -7.29 -7.44 7.81
N THR A 116 -8.55 -7.08 7.60
CA THR A 116 -9.70 -7.64 8.34
C THR A 116 -10.70 -8.31 7.40
N LEU A 117 -10.99 -9.59 7.62
CA LEU A 117 -11.96 -10.32 6.80
C LEU A 117 -13.42 -9.98 7.15
N LYS A 118 -14.25 -9.88 6.13
CA LYS A 118 -15.71 -9.73 6.22
C LYS A 118 -16.40 -10.71 5.27
N ALA A 119 -17.34 -11.49 5.81
CA ALA A 119 -18.15 -12.39 5.00
C ALA A 119 -19.07 -11.62 4.04
N ILE A 120 -19.30 -12.20 2.85
CA ILE A 120 -20.26 -11.70 1.88
C ILE A 120 -21.33 -12.77 1.66
N GLY A 121 -22.59 -12.41 1.85
CA GLY A 121 -23.71 -13.33 1.65
C GLY A 121 -23.84 -14.37 2.76
N ASN A 122 -24.44 -15.52 2.43
CA ASN A 122 -24.85 -16.52 3.40
C ASN A 122 -24.10 -17.86 3.29
N ASN A 123 -23.31 -18.07 2.23
CA ASN A 123 -22.60 -19.34 1.98
C ASN A 123 -21.24 -19.41 2.68
N VAL A 124 -20.81 -18.34 3.35
CA VAL A 124 -19.59 -18.32 4.16
C VAL A 124 -19.77 -17.51 5.43
N ALA A 125 -19.25 -18.02 6.54
CA ALA A 125 -19.03 -17.28 7.77
C ALA A 125 -17.52 -17.03 7.98
N ILE A 126 -17.18 -15.97 8.70
CA ILE A 126 -15.82 -15.80 9.21
C ILE A 126 -15.63 -16.71 10.44
N SER A 127 -14.41 -17.21 10.63
CA SER A 127 -14.01 -18.03 11.77
C SER A 127 -14.46 -17.45 13.12
N ASP A 128 -14.99 -18.31 13.99
CA ASP A 128 -15.26 -17.97 15.40
C ASP A 128 -13.97 -17.79 16.22
N ASP A 129 -12.84 -18.30 15.70
CA ASP A 129 -11.51 -17.98 16.23
C ASP A 129 -11.07 -16.61 15.72
N GLU A 130 -11.23 -15.59 16.57
CA GLU A 130 -10.95 -14.18 16.27
C GLU A 130 -9.51 -13.95 15.78
N THR A 131 -8.55 -14.82 16.14
CA THR A 131 -7.16 -14.70 15.69
C THR A 131 -6.97 -14.94 14.19
N LYS A 132 -8.01 -15.45 13.51
CA LYS A 132 -8.03 -15.70 12.06
C LYS A 132 -8.84 -14.65 11.29
N ASN A 133 -9.36 -13.65 11.98
CA ASN A 133 -10.23 -12.64 11.37
C ASN A 133 -9.41 -11.43 10.93
N THR A 134 -8.23 -11.25 11.52
CA THR A 134 -7.26 -10.21 11.20
C THR A 134 -5.90 -10.80 10.85
N PHE A 135 -5.17 -10.12 9.96
CA PHE A 135 -3.79 -10.41 9.64
C PHE A 135 -2.97 -9.12 9.68
N ILE A 136 -1.80 -9.15 10.30
CA ILE A 136 -0.88 -8.00 10.39
C ILE A 136 0.39 -8.31 9.59
N LEU A 137 0.68 -7.51 8.59
CA LEU A 137 1.96 -7.47 7.88
C LEU A 137 2.80 -6.34 8.47
N GLU A 138 4.00 -6.65 8.96
CA GLU A 138 5.03 -5.66 9.31
C GLU A 138 6.05 -5.62 8.17
N ILE A 139 6.36 -4.41 7.67
CA ILE A 139 7.37 -4.16 6.64
C ILE A 139 8.57 -3.51 7.34
N GLU A 140 9.70 -4.21 7.37
CA GLU A 140 10.95 -3.75 7.97
C GLU A 140 11.83 -3.09 6.89
N ASP A 141 12.05 -1.78 7.03
CA ASP A 141 13.02 -1.01 6.23
C ASP A 141 14.39 -1.72 6.21
N ASN A 142 14.99 -1.79 5.02
CA ASN A 142 16.29 -2.39 4.80
C ASN A 142 17.39 -1.37 4.47
N ASP A 143 17.05 -0.09 4.39
CA ASP A 143 17.96 0.99 4.09
C ASP A 143 18.69 1.54 5.32
N VAL A 144 19.84 2.15 5.05
CA VAL A 144 20.72 2.69 6.08
C VAL A 144 21.30 4.00 5.59
N ALA A 145 21.18 5.03 6.41
CA ALA A 145 21.76 6.35 6.15
C ALA A 145 23.24 6.25 5.73
N PRO A 146 23.64 6.91 4.62
CA PRO A 146 25.02 6.94 4.19
C PRO A 146 25.91 7.61 5.25
N THR A 147 27.14 7.12 5.42
CA THR A 147 28.04 7.66 6.44
C THR A 147 28.64 9.03 6.04
N ASP A 148 29.05 9.15 4.77
CA ASP A 148 29.81 10.30 4.28
C ASP A 148 28.98 11.23 3.37
N ASP A 149 27.95 10.69 2.71
CA ASP A 149 27.09 11.44 1.80
C ASP A 149 25.86 11.97 2.53
N LEU A 150 25.22 13.02 1.98
CA LEU A 150 23.94 13.52 2.47
C LEU A 150 22.82 13.00 1.56
N GLN A 151 22.04 12.06 2.06
CA GLN A 151 20.79 11.61 1.44
C GLN A 151 19.64 12.52 1.88
N ILE A 152 18.76 12.84 0.94
CA ILE A 152 17.53 13.57 1.21
C ILE A 152 16.37 12.83 0.56
N ASP A 153 15.42 12.44 1.38
CA ASP A 153 14.23 11.73 0.98
C ASP A 153 13.03 12.68 1.08
N LEU A 154 12.26 12.79 -0.01
CA LEU A 154 11.02 13.54 -0.09
C LEU A 154 9.86 12.56 -0.05
N THR A 155 9.11 12.58 1.06
CA THR A 155 7.89 11.79 1.21
C THR A 155 6.67 12.69 1.37
N TRP A 156 5.49 12.18 1.04
CA TRP A 156 4.21 12.86 1.26
C TRP A 156 3.15 11.85 1.65
N GLN A 157 2.32 12.19 2.63
CA GLN A 157 1.24 11.31 3.06
C GLN A 157 -0.08 12.07 3.12
N MET A 158 -1.12 11.44 2.61
CA MET A 158 -2.50 11.88 2.72
C MET A 158 -3.29 10.80 3.45
N ASP A 159 -4.30 11.19 4.24
CA ASP A 159 -5.26 10.35 4.97
C ASP A 159 -5.72 9.06 4.22
N ASP A 160 -4.86 8.03 4.15
CA ASP A 160 -5.02 6.78 3.40
C ASP A 160 -5.30 6.92 1.89
N GLU A 161 -4.74 7.92 1.21
CA GLU A 161 -4.83 8.04 -0.26
C GLU A 161 -3.60 7.45 -0.98
N ASP A 162 -3.79 7.20 -2.28
CA ASP A 162 -2.73 6.75 -3.18
C ASP A 162 -1.70 7.88 -3.36
N VAL A 163 -0.41 7.61 -3.10
CA VAL A 163 0.64 8.66 -3.25
C VAL A 163 0.72 9.15 -4.69
N ASP A 164 0.36 8.30 -5.67
CA ASP A 164 0.37 8.59 -7.10
C ASP A 164 -0.80 9.48 -7.55
N ASP A 165 -1.77 9.81 -6.67
CA ASP A 165 -2.77 10.85 -6.95
C ASP A 165 -2.15 12.26 -7.00
N TYR A 166 -0.89 12.38 -6.56
CA TYR A 166 -0.07 13.58 -6.56
C TYR A 166 1.27 13.27 -7.24
N ASN A 167 1.91 14.30 -7.80
CA ASN A 167 3.24 14.19 -8.39
C ASN A 167 4.08 15.34 -7.83
N LEU A 168 4.93 15.03 -6.87
CA LEU A 168 5.93 15.95 -6.36
C LEU A 168 7.28 15.54 -6.92
N ASP A 169 7.99 16.47 -7.54
CA ASP A 169 9.34 16.24 -8.04
C ASP A 169 10.35 16.87 -7.08
N PHE A 170 11.55 16.30 -7.02
CA PHE A 170 12.62 16.75 -6.15
C PHE A 170 13.87 17.15 -6.91
N PHE A 171 14.43 18.33 -6.58
CA PHE A 171 15.64 18.83 -7.21
C PHE A 171 16.62 19.33 -6.16
N ILE A 172 17.89 19.21 -6.46
CA ILE A 172 18.96 19.90 -5.75
C ILE A 172 19.47 21.00 -6.66
N ALA A 173 19.41 22.24 -6.19
CA ALA A 173 19.84 23.43 -6.92
C ALA A 173 21.08 24.06 -6.28
N TYR A 174 21.84 24.82 -7.06
CA TYR A 174 22.96 25.63 -6.61
C TYR A 174 23.00 26.95 -7.41
N ASN A 175 23.91 27.86 -7.06
CA ASN A 175 23.98 29.21 -7.65
C ASN A 175 22.62 29.96 -7.58
N VAL A 176 21.86 29.74 -6.51
CA VAL A 176 20.53 30.33 -6.34
C VAL A 176 20.66 31.82 -6.01
N VAL A 177 20.00 32.66 -6.81
CA VAL A 177 19.90 34.11 -6.59
C VAL A 177 18.49 34.43 -6.13
N ILE A 178 18.39 35.04 -4.95
CA ILE A 178 17.12 35.43 -4.33
C ILE A 178 17.02 36.95 -4.27
N GLU A 179 15.95 37.50 -4.85
CA GLU A 179 15.60 38.91 -4.77
C GLU A 179 14.14 39.05 -4.33
N ASP A 180 13.86 39.93 -3.36
CA ASP A 180 12.50 40.17 -2.83
C ASP A 180 11.73 38.88 -2.46
N ASP A 181 12.42 37.94 -1.82
CA ASP A 181 11.90 36.60 -1.41
C ASP A 181 11.46 35.69 -2.57
N MET A 182 11.96 35.96 -3.79
CA MET A 182 11.73 35.14 -4.98
C MET A 182 13.05 34.64 -5.56
N VAL A 183 13.02 33.43 -6.12
CA VAL A 183 14.17 32.89 -6.86
C VAL A 183 14.18 33.46 -8.28
N GLU A 184 15.28 34.12 -8.65
CA GLU A 184 15.47 34.72 -9.98
C GLU A 184 16.32 33.85 -10.90
N GLU A 185 17.38 33.23 -10.34
CA GLU A 185 18.33 32.40 -11.07
C GLU A 185 18.71 31.20 -10.21
N TYR A 186 18.93 30.06 -10.83
CA TYR A 186 19.45 28.85 -10.20
C TYR A 186 20.01 27.91 -11.28
N GLU A 187 20.89 26.99 -10.86
CA GLU A 187 21.32 25.86 -11.67
C GLU A 187 20.92 24.56 -10.95
N ILE A 188 20.57 23.54 -11.73
CA ILE A 188 20.21 22.22 -11.20
C ILE A 188 21.48 21.39 -11.06
N TYR A 189 21.71 20.87 -9.86
CA TYR A 189 22.76 19.90 -9.55
C TYR A 189 22.29 18.47 -9.85
N ASP A 190 21.12 18.08 -9.31
CA ASP A 190 20.55 16.74 -9.49
C ASP A 190 19.01 16.77 -9.40
N ILE A 191 18.35 15.75 -9.95
CA ILE A 191 16.88 15.68 -10.10
C ILE A 191 16.32 14.26 -9.91
N SER A 192 15.14 14.18 -9.30
CA SER A 192 14.28 13.01 -9.29
C SER A 192 12.86 13.48 -9.68
N GLU A 193 12.29 12.83 -10.69
CA GLU A 193 10.99 13.15 -11.31
C GLU A 193 10.20 11.84 -11.52
N ASN A 194 10.19 10.97 -10.50
CA ASN A 194 9.42 9.75 -10.51
C ASN A 194 7.94 10.08 -10.59
N THR A 195 7.24 9.36 -11.47
CA THR A 195 5.79 9.55 -11.63
C THR A 195 4.96 8.61 -10.75
N SER A 196 5.62 7.88 -9.84
CA SER A 196 5.02 6.93 -8.91
C SER A 196 5.96 6.75 -7.72
N GLY A 197 5.39 6.66 -6.53
CA GLY A 197 6.14 6.61 -5.28
C GLY A 197 6.85 7.93 -4.96
N PHE A 198 7.77 7.87 -4.02
CA PHE A 198 8.49 9.01 -3.47
C PHE A 198 9.76 9.38 -4.26
N GLU A 199 10.45 10.42 -3.78
CA GLU A 199 11.69 10.91 -4.40
C GLU A 199 12.86 10.88 -3.42
N SER A 200 14.03 10.48 -3.89
CA SER A 200 15.25 10.48 -3.08
C SER A 200 16.45 10.94 -3.90
N LEU A 201 17.26 11.84 -3.34
CA LEU A 201 18.50 12.31 -3.95
C LEU A 201 19.64 12.32 -2.93
N THR A 202 20.88 12.23 -3.43
CA THR A 202 22.08 12.25 -2.59
C THR A 202 23.05 13.33 -3.05
N ILE A 203 23.54 14.16 -2.12
CA ILE A 203 24.72 15.00 -2.34
C ILE A 203 25.94 14.21 -1.87
N PRO A 204 26.79 13.69 -2.79
CA PRO A 204 27.93 12.90 -2.40
C PRO A 204 28.99 13.76 -1.69
N SER A 205 29.78 13.14 -0.84
CA SER A 205 30.91 13.73 -0.13
C SER A 205 31.92 14.42 -1.05
N ASP A 206 32.07 13.94 -2.29
CA ASP A 206 32.94 14.53 -3.31
C ASP A 206 32.29 15.65 -4.16
N ALA A 207 31.03 16.01 -3.89
CA ALA A 207 30.38 17.15 -4.50
C ALA A 207 31.12 18.46 -4.17
N PRO A 208 31.08 19.48 -5.06
CA PRO A 208 31.73 20.76 -4.81
C PRO A 208 31.30 21.41 -3.49
N ASP A 209 32.26 22.02 -2.78
CA ASP A 209 31.99 22.86 -1.62
C ASP A 209 31.33 24.15 -2.07
N GLN A 210 30.03 24.28 -1.80
CA GLN A 210 29.21 25.43 -2.18
C GLN A 210 27.87 25.37 -1.42
N GLU A 211 27.01 26.35 -1.70
CA GLU A 211 25.64 26.36 -1.23
C GLU A 211 24.73 25.56 -2.17
N TYR A 212 23.93 24.67 -1.59
CA TYR A 212 22.87 23.93 -2.25
C TYR A 212 21.50 24.34 -1.69
N TYR A 213 20.46 24.17 -2.48
CA TYR A 213 19.07 24.35 -2.09
C TYR A 213 18.29 23.10 -2.47
N LEU A 214 17.42 22.66 -1.57
CA LEU A 214 16.47 21.59 -1.83
C LEU A 214 15.23 22.22 -2.47
N VAL A 215 14.73 21.64 -3.54
CA VAL A 215 13.61 22.18 -4.28
C VAL A 215 12.54 21.11 -4.41
N VAL A 216 11.36 21.39 -3.90
CA VAL A 216 10.19 20.52 -4.05
C VAL A 216 9.24 21.19 -5.03
N ALA A 217 8.81 20.49 -6.08
CA ALA A 217 7.86 21.01 -7.05
C ALA A 217 6.56 20.22 -7.02
N TYR A 218 5.42 20.91 -6.92
CA TYR A 218 4.11 20.26 -7.00
C TYR A 218 3.64 20.23 -8.44
N VAL A 219 3.96 19.18 -9.18
CA VAL A 219 3.74 19.10 -10.63
C VAL A 219 2.28 18.88 -10.98
N SER A 220 1.61 17.96 -10.27
CA SER A 220 0.19 17.69 -10.47
C SER A 220 -0.47 17.11 -9.22
N GLY A 221 -1.76 17.41 -9.04
CA GLY A 221 -2.60 16.84 -8.00
C GLY A 221 -3.92 17.61 -7.91
N SER A 222 -4.80 17.19 -7.01
CA SER A 222 -6.16 17.76 -6.91
C SER A 222 -6.51 18.38 -5.55
N LYS A 223 -5.63 18.26 -4.56
CA LYS A 223 -5.81 18.77 -3.20
C LYS A 223 -4.54 19.45 -2.69
N ALA A 224 -4.59 19.93 -1.45
CA ALA A 224 -3.37 20.30 -0.74
C ALA A 224 -2.55 19.04 -0.42
N VAL A 225 -1.24 19.19 -0.30
CA VAL A 225 -0.31 18.11 0.00
C VAL A 225 0.70 18.57 1.03
N ASP A 226 0.69 17.91 2.18
CA ASP A 226 1.76 17.96 3.17
C ASP A 226 2.88 17.00 2.74
N TYR A 227 4.13 17.43 2.89
CA TYR A 227 5.31 16.64 2.54
C TYR A 227 6.43 16.89 3.55
N ALA A 228 7.38 15.98 3.58
CA ALA A 228 8.54 16.04 4.44
C ALA A 228 9.82 15.79 3.64
N LEU A 229 10.88 16.54 3.96
CA LEU A 229 12.24 16.26 3.53
C LEU A 229 13.01 15.68 4.72
N HIS A 230 13.47 14.43 4.59
CA HIS A 230 14.27 13.73 5.59
C HIS A 230 15.73 13.79 5.18
N LEU A 231 16.55 14.47 5.98
CA LEU A 231 17.98 14.62 5.72
C LEU A 231 18.76 13.61 6.56
N ASN A 232 19.42 12.68 5.87
CA ASN A 232 20.06 11.50 6.44
C ASN A 232 21.53 11.42 6.01
N GLY A 233 22.40 11.01 6.94
CA GLY A 233 23.83 10.81 6.67
C GLY A 233 24.72 12.03 6.89
N ALA A 234 25.98 11.96 6.46
CA ALA A 234 27.01 13.01 6.60
C ALA A 234 27.10 13.67 8.00
N GLY A 235 26.83 12.91 9.06
CA GLY A 235 26.87 13.39 10.45
C GLY A 235 25.64 14.19 10.91
N PHE A 236 24.53 14.20 10.15
CA PHE A 236 23.24 14.64 10.65
C PHE A 236 22.63 13.57 11.57
N GLU A 237 22.16 13.99 12.75
CA GLU A 237 21.03 13.30 13.38
C GLU A 237 19.80 13.64 12.53
N GLU A 238 19.01 12.63 12.16
CA GLU A 238 17.82 12.72 11.30
C GLU A 238 17.10 14.06 11.48
N GLN A 239 17.03 14.84 10.39
CA GLN A 239 16.33 16.11 10.39
C GLN A 239 15.19 16.08 9.39
N VAL A 240 14.00 16.39 9.90
CA VAL A 240 12.80 16.52 9.09
C VAL A 240 12.53 18.00 8.80
N VAL A 241 12.18 18.30 7.56
CA VAL A 241 11.72 19.62 7.11
C VAL A 241 10.34 19.46 6.49
N ASP A 242 9.33 19.92 7.21
CA ASP A 242 7.95 19.87 6.72
C ASP A 242 7.66 21.00 5.72
N GLY A 243 6.81 20.68 4.75
CA GLY A 243 6.27 21.60 3.77
C GLY A 243 4.81 21.30 3.48
N GLU A 244 4.12 22.31 2.93
CA GLU A 244 2.75 22.17 2.47
C GLU A 244 2.61 22.91 1.13
N PHE A 245 1.93 22.29 0.19
CA PHE A 245 1.38 22.98 -0.97
C PHE A 245 -0.13 23.06 -0.87
N ALA A 246 -0.68 24.25 -1.15
CA ALA A 246 -2.11 24.36 -1.40
C ALA A 246 -2.44 23.81 -2.80
N THR A 247 -3.71 23.47 -3.05
CA THR A 247 -4.17 23.07 -4.39
C THR A 247 -3.88 24.13 -5.47
N SER A 248 -3.84 25.41 -5.09
CA SER A 248 -3.50 26.50 -6.00
C SER A 248 -2.02 26.59 -6.37
N ASP A 249 -1.15 25.84 -5.68
CA ASP A 249 0.28 25.85 -5.89
C ASP A 249 0.73 24.77 -6.90
N VAL A 250 -0.20 24.03 -7.53
CA VAL A 250 0.14 23.12 -8.65
C VAL A 250 0.86 23.90 -9.76
N GLY A 251 2.01 23.38 -10.18
CA GLY A 251 2.95 23.99 -11.12
C GLY A 251 3.97 24.92 -10.46
N LEU A 252 3.97 25.07 -9.13
CA LEU A 252 4.96 25.86 -8.39
C LEU A 252 6.02 24.96 -7.73
N ALA A 253 7.12 25.58 -7.35
CA ALA A 253 8.18 24.97 -6.57
C ALA A 253 8.56 25.82 -5.35
N MET A 254 8.99 25.15 -4.29
CA MET A 254 9.48 25.72 -3.05
C MET A 254 10.96 25.40 -2.90
N PHE A 255 11.75 26.43 -2.60
CA PHE A 255 13.19 26.30 -2.35
C PHE A 255 13.46 26.37 -0.85
N TYR A 256 14.28 25.45 -0.37
CA TYR A 256 14.73 25.31 1.02
C TYR A 256 16.25 25.40 1.08
N GLY A 257 16.78 26.33 1.87
CA GLY A 257 18.24 26.47 2.02
C GLY A 257 18.68 27.90 2.36
N PRO A 258 20.00 28.16 2.28
CA PRO A 258 21.02 27.24 1.74
C PRO A 258 21.44 26.15 2.75
N LEU A 259 21.81 24.99 2.19
CA LEU A 259 22.69 23.99 2.79
C LEU A 259 24.13 24.29 2.35
N ASN A 260 25.02 24.59 3.30
CA ASN A 260 26.42 24.87 3.00
C ASN A 260 27.24 23.59 3.13
N LYS A 261 27.82 23.11 2.02
CA LYS A 261 28.81 22.02 2.03
C LYS A 261 30.23 22.58 2.18
N ASP A 262 30.99 22.04 3.12
CA ASP A 262 32.40 22.36 3.33
C ASP A 262 33.15 21.06 3.73
N GLY A 263 33.93 20.51 2.78
CA GLY A 263 34.51 19.18 2.90
C GLY A 263 33.42 18.12 3.09
N ASP A 264 33.60 17.24 4.08
CA ASP A 264 32.67 16.15 4.40
C ASP A 264 31.54 16.60 5.35
N THR A 265 31.34 17.91 5.52
CA THR A 265 30.33 18.45 6.44
C THR A 265 29.32 19.32 5.72
N PHE A 266 28.09 19.27 6.23
CA PHE A 266 26.99 20.10 5.77
C PHE A 266 26.44 20.91 6.96
N GLY A 267 26.27 22.21 6.75
CA GLY A 267 25.69 23.12 7.73
C GLY A 267 24.43 23.79 7.21
N ARG A 268 23.39 23.92 8.05
CA ARG A 268 22.16 24.64 7.71
C ARG A 268 22.19 26.06 8.27
N TYR A 269 22.05 27.07 7.42
CA TYR A 269 22.16 28.47 7.85
C TYR A 269 20.83 29.15 8.18
N ALA A 270 19.75 28.87 7.44
CA ALA A 270 18.39 29.36 7.74
C ALA A 270 17.35 28.62 6.87
N ILE A 271 16.13 28.44 7.39
CA ILE A 271 15.00 27.98 6.57
C ILE A 271 14.36 29.22 5.94
N GLY A 272 14.84 29.60 4.75
CA GLY A 272 14.09 30.49 3.88
C GLY A 272 13.19 29.67 2.97
N HIS A 273 11.94 30.10 2.79
CA HIS A 273 10.99 29.52 1.85
C HIS A 273 10.82 30.50 0.69
N TYR A 274 11.30 30.13 -0.49
CA TYR A 274 11.26 30.99 -1.66
C TYR A 274 10.46 30.33 -2.78
N ARG A 275 9.68 31.14 -3.50
CA ARG A 275 8.91 30.68 -4.67
C ARG A 275 9.64 31.04 -5.96
N LEU A 276 9.52 30.18 -6.97
CA LEU A 276 9.94 30.51 -8.33
C LEU A 276 8.95 31.52 -8.95
N LYS A 277 9.45 32.48 -9.73
CA LYS A 277 8.63 33.45 -10.48
C LYS A 277 7.88 32.83 -11.67
#